data_AF-G4SUP2-F1
#
_entry.id   AF-G4SUP2-F1
#
_cell.length_a   1.000
_cell.length_b   1.000
_cell.length_c   1.000
_cell.angle_alpha   90.00
_cell.angle_beta   90.00
_cell.angle_gamma   90.00
#
_symmetry.space_group_name_H-M   'P 1'
#
loop_
_entity.id
_entity.type
_entity.pdbx_description
1 polymer ?
#
loop_
_entity_poly.entity_id
_entity_poly.type
_entity_poly.pdbx_seq_one_letter_code
_entity_poly.pdbx_strand_id
1 'polypeptide(L)'
;MGIAQLLRQEGREEGHEEGRKSECMALINRQLRRKLGLQPTLEQLLSKLPALSLETLEDLADALLDFQELNDLQAWLDEHGG
;
A
#
# COMPACT_ATOMS: atom_id res chain seq x y z
N MET A 1 30.08 -19.85 9.44
CA MET A 1 29.39 -18.57 9.17
C MET A 1 28.64 -18.18 10.42
N GLY A 2 28.88 -16.98 10.97
CA GLY A 2 28.42 -16.59 12.31
C GLY A 2 27.08 -15.85 12.30
N ILE A 3 26.33 -15.99 13.40
CA ILE A 3 25.01 -15.39 13.64
C ILE A 3 24.99 -13.87 13.35
N ALA A 4 26.10 -13.17 13.58
CA ALA A 4 26.26 -11.73 13.29
C ALA A 4 26.23 -11.37 11.79
N GLN A 5 26.44 -12.32 10.88
CA GLN A 5 26.31 -12.09 9.44
C GLN A 5 24.86 -12.29 8.97
N LEU A 6 24.13 -13.23 9.60
CA LEU A 6 22.70 -13.46 9.36
C LEU A 6 21.88 -12.26 9.83
N LEU A 7 22.06 -11.80 11.07
CA LEU A 7 21.33 -10.64 11.62
C LEU A 7 21.55 -9.35 10.81
N ARG A 8 22.75 -9.15 10.24
CA ARG A 8 23.04 -8.00 9.37
C ARG A 8 22.42 -8.13 7.99
N GLN A 9 22.18 -9.36 7.53
CA GLN A 9 21.51 -9.63 6.27
C GLN A 9 20.00 -9.45 6.43
N GLU A 10 19.41 -10.05 7.47
CA GLU A 10 18.00 -9.90 7.85
C GLU A 10 17.62 -8.42 8.02
N GLY A 11 18.37 -7.65 8.83
CA GLY A 11 18.05 -6.23 9.03
C GLY A 11 18.20 -5.35 7.78
N ARG A 12 18.97 -5.77 6.77
CA ARG A 12 19.00 -5.08 5.46
C ARG A 12 17.77 -5.43 4.65
N GLU A 13 17.38 -6.71 4.63
CA GLU A 13 16.21 -7.19 3.91
C GLU A 13 14.93 -6.57 4.47
N GLU A 14 14.76 -6.54 5.80
CA GLU A 14 13.64 -5.88 6.49
C GLU A 14 13.57 -4.39 6.14
N GLY A 15 14.69 -3.66 6.23
CA GLY A 15 14.71 -2.23 5.90
C GLY A 15 14.42 -1.94 4.42
N HIS A 16 14.82 -2.83 3.51
CA HIS A 16 14.47 -2.73 2.10
C HIS A 16 12.97 -2.95 1.87
N GLU A 17 12.37 -3.93 2.54
CA GLU A 17 10.95 -4.24 2.42
C GLU A 17 10.07 -3.13 3.02
N GLU A 18 10.42 -2.63 4.21
CA GLU A 18 9.74 -1.48 4.82
C GLU A 18 9.83 -0.22 3.95
N GLY A 19 11.01 0.03 3.36
CA GLY A 19 11.23 1.13 2.43
C GLY A 19 10.32 1.05 1.21
N ARG A 20 10.24 -0.14 0.59
CA ARG A 20 9.34 -0.38 -0.55
C ARG A 20 7.87 -0.19 -0.17
N LYS A 21 7.44 -0.72 0.98
CA LYS A 21 6.06 -0.57 1.45
C LYS A 21 5.70 0.89 1.69
N SER A 22 6.58 1.65 2.35
CA SER A 22 6.39 3.07 2.61
C SER A 22 6.28 3.89 1.32
N GLU A 23 7.17 3.65 0.35
CA GLU A 23 7.13 4.32 -0.94
C GLU A 23 5.87 3.98 -1.74
N CYS A 24 5.52 2.70 -1.81
CA CYS A 24 4.32 2.22 -2.50
C CYS A 24 3.05 2.88 -1.91
N MET A 25 2.92 2.88 -0.59
CA MET A 25 1.82 3.57 0.11
C MET A 25 1.78 5.07 -0.19
N ALA A 26 2.93 5.75 -0.19
CA ALA A 26 2.99 7.19 -0.46
C ALA A 26 2.52 7.52 -1.89
N LEU A 27 2.89 6.68 -2.86
CA LEU A 27 2.47 6.82 -4.25
C LEU A 27 0.97 6.56 -4.39
N ILE A 28 0.45 5.45 -3.86
CA ILE A 28 -0.98 5.10 -3.91
C ILE A 28 -1.83 6.21 -3.29
N ASN A 29 -1.46 6.70 -2.09
CA ASN A 29 -2.17 7.80 -1.44
C ASN A 29 -2.24 9.05 -2.33
N ARG A 30 -1.11 9.42 -2.96
CA ARG A 30 -1.06 10.59 -3.86
C ARG A 30 -1.92 10.38 -5.11
N GLN A 31 -1.89 9.18 -5.69
CA GLN A 31 -2.65 8.86 -6.90
C GLN A 31 -4.16 8.83 -6.62
N LEU A 32 -4.60 8.17 -5.54
CA LEU A 32 -6.00 8.12 -5.15
C LEU A 32 -6.57 9.51 -4.85
N ARG A 33 -5.82 10.36 -4.11
CA ARG A 33 -6.24 11.75 -3.85
C ARG A 33 -6.33 12.60 -5.12
N ARG A 34 -5.46 12.36 -6.10
CA ARG A 34 -5.50 13.06 -7.40
C ARG A 34 -6.66 12.60 -8.27
N LYS A 35 -6.96 11.30 -8.27
CA LYS A 35 -7.98 10.68 -9.13
C LYS A 35 -9.39 10.85 -8.56
N LEU A 36 -9.57 10.56 -7.28
CA LEU A 36 -10.89 10.49 -6.62
C LEU A 36 -11.22 11.77 -5.82
N GLY A 37 -10.31 12.73 -5.79
CA GLY A 37 -10.46 13.99 -5.08
C GLY A 37 -10.27 13.88 -3.57
N LEU A 38 -9.96 15.00 -2.92
CA LEU A 38 -9.79 15.09 -1.48
C LEU A 38 -11.16 15.18 -0.79
N GLN A 39 -11.56 14.12 -0.09
CA GLN A 39 -12.83 14.07 0.64
C GLN A 39 -12.76 13.14 1.86
N PRO A 40 -13.60 13.37 2.90
CA PRO A 40 -13.52 12.63 4.17
C PRO A 40 -13.62 11.12 4.00
N THR A 41 -14.52 10.66 3.12
CA THR A 41 -14.70 9.23 2.84
C THR A 41 -13.46 8.59 2.23
N LEU A 42 -12.73 9.31 1.36
CA LEU A 42 -11.47 8.80 0.82
C LEU A 42 -10.44 8.59 1.94
N GLU A 43 -10.29 9.57 2.83
CA GLU A 43 -9.32 9.48 3.94
C GLU A 43 -9.64 8.31 4.89
N GLN A 44 -10.92 8.01 5.10
CA GLN A 44 -11.35 6.82 5.84
C GLN A 44 -10.90 5.53 5.14
N LEU A 45 -10.99 5.44 3.81
CA LEU A 45 -10.51 4.27 3.07
C LEU A 45 -8.99 4.15 3.09
N LEU A 46 -8.28 5.26 2.92
CA LEU A 46 -6.82 5.31 2.94
C LEU A 46 -6.23 4.86 4.28
N SER A 47 -6.97 5.04 5.38
CA SER A 47 -6.56 4.56 6.70
C SER A 47 -6.47 3.03 6.83
N LYS A 48 -7.03 2.27 5.88
CA LYS A 48 -6.93 0.81 5.81
C LYS A 48 -5.66 0.31 5.13
N LEU A 49 -5.03 1.14 4.29
CA LEU A 49 -3.84 0.75 3.51
C LEU A 49 -2.63 0.29 4.34
N PRO A 50 -2.32 0.83 5.54
CA PRO A 50 -1.19 0.37 6.33
C PRO A 50 -1.25 -1.11 6.73
N ALA A 51 -2.47 -1.66 6.87
CA ALA A 51 -2.70 -3.06 7.23
C ALA A 51 -2.44 -4.03 6.07
N LEU A 52 -2.40 -3.55 4.83
CA LEU A 52 -2.19 -4.37 3.65
C LEU A 52 -0.73 -4.81 3.52
N SER A 53 -0.52 -5.97 2.90
CA SER A 53 0.83 -6.45 2.54
C SER A 53 1.44 -5.59 1.43
N LEU A 54 2.76 -5.64 1.25
CA LEU A 54 3.42 -4.95 0.13
C LEU A 54 2.86 -5.43 -1.23
N GLU A 55 2.69 -6.74 -1.40
CA GLU A 55 2.14 -7.34 -2.62
C GLU A 55 0.73 -6.82 -2.93
N THR A 56 -0.14 -6.77 -1.91
CA THR A 56 -1.51 -6.24 -2.03
C THR A 56 -1.50 -4.74 -2.38
N LEU A 57 -0.55 -3.97 -1.86
CA LEU A 57 -0.39 -2.56 -2.23
C LEU A 57 0.09 -2.41 -3.67
N GLU A 58 1.00 -3.27 -4.14
CA GLU A 58 1.45 -3.27 -5.54
C GLU A 58 0.31 -3.64 -6.50
N ASP A 59 -0.57 -4.58 -6.13
CA ASP A 59 -1.79 -4.89 -6.89
C ASP A 59 -2.75 -3.69 -6.94
N LEU A 60 -2.97 -3.01 -5.81
CA LEU A 60 -3.75 -1.77 -5.76
C LEU A 60 -3.18 -0.69 -6.69
N ALA A 61 -1.86 -0.63 -6.86
CA ALA A 61 -1.21 0.35 -7.73
C ALA A 61 -1.56 0.13 -9.22
N ASP A 62 -1.85 -1.11 -9.62
CA ASP A 62 -2.33 -1.45 -10.96
C ASP A 62 -3.84 -1.22 -11.05
N ALA A 63 -4.62 -1.79 -10.12
CA ALA A 63 -6.08 -1.70 -10.09
C ALA A 63 -6.59 -0.25 -10.03
N LEU A 64 -5.88 0.65 -9.33
CA LEU A 64 -6.27 2.06 -9.24
C LEU A 64 -6.29 2.78 -10.59
N LEU A 65 -5.61 2.24 -11.62
CA LEU A 65 -5.62 2.80 -12.97
C LEU A 65 -7.01 2.67 -13.61
N ASP A 66 -7.76 1.63 -13.28
CA ASP A 66 -9.12 1.39 -13.78
C ASP A 66 -10.21 2.09 -12.97
N PHE A 67 -9.94 2.49 -11.73
CA PHE A 67 -10.93 3.17 -10.89
C PHE A 67 -11.45 4.45 -11.54
N GLN A 68 -12.78 4.61 -11.51
CA GLN A 68 -13.52 5.78 -11.97
C GLN A 68 -14.13 6.56 -10.79
N GLU A 69 -14.48 5.86 -9.71
CA GLU A 69 -15.17 6.44 -8.56
C GLU A 69 -14.72 5.84 -7.22
N LEU A 70 -15.18 6.45 -6.11
CA LEU A 70 -14.87 5.97 -4.76
C LEU A 70 -15.37 4.54 -4.52
N ASN A 71 -16.47 4.16 -5.15
CA ASN A 71 -17.06 2.83 -4.97
C ASN A 71 -16.14 1.73 -5.48
N ASP A 72 -15.33 1.99 -6.52
CA ASP A 72 -14.36 1.03 -7.03
C ASP A 72 -13.28 0.72 -5.98
N LEU A 73 -12.74 1.77 -5.34
CA LEU A 73 -11.77 1.61 -4.25
C LEU A 73 -12.40 0.88 -3.05
N GLN A 74 -13.63 1.21 -2.70
CA GLN A 74 -14.32 0.57 -1.59
C GLN A 74 -14.60 -0.92 -1.86
N ALA A 75 -15.02 -1.28 -3.07
CA ALA A 75 -15.23 -2.66 -3.48
C ALA A 75 -13.92 -3.43 -3.47
N TRP A 76 -12.87 -2.87 -4.06
CA TRP A 76 -11.55 -3.50 -4.09
C TRP A 76 -11.01 -3.77 -2.67
N LEU A 77 -11.17 -2.81 -1.76
CA LEU A 77 -10.76 -2.97 -0.35
C LEU A 77 -11.62 -3.97 0.43
N ASP A 78 -12.86 -4.22 0.03
CA ASP A 78 -13.72 -5.25 0.64
C ASP A 78 -13.28 -6.65 0.20
N GLU A 79 -12.85 -6.79 -1.06
CA GLU A 79 -12.34 -8.05 -1.62
C GLU A 79 -10.92 -8.40 -1.13
N HIS A 80 -10.06 -7.40 -0.90
CA HIS A 80 -8.62 -7.61 -0.62
C HIS A 80 -8.15 -7.13 0.76
N GLY A 81 -9.01 -6.44 1.52
CA GLY A 81 -8.67 -5.85 2.83
C GLY A 81 -9.03 -6.70 4.04
N GLY A 82 -9.38 -7.98 3.84
CA GLY A 82 -9.72 -8.98 4.86
C GLY A 82 -8.55 -9.88 5.24
#